data_AF-A0A3R6WPI2-F1
#
_entry.id   AF-A0A3R6WPI2-F1
#
_cell.length_a   1.000
_cell.length_b   1.000
_cell.length_c   1.000
_cell.angle_alpha   90.00
_cell.angle_beta   90.00
_cell.angle_gamma   90.00
#
_symmetry.space_group_name_H-M   'P 1'
#
loop_
_entity.id
_entity.type
_entity.pdbx_description
1 polymer ?
#
loop_
_entity_poly.entity_id
_entity_poly.type
_entity_poly.pdbx_seq_one_letter_code
_entity_poly.pdbx_strand_id
1 'polypeptide(L)'
;MHSNLRTLYSVVPNKSSPHRLSMSAADPSSINPSKGKGKIQARGGATSNAKSGDNLYAWNEDRVNEIRTNKQWSQDPKYFRRVQVSPSATMKMLSHAQSGVEKGMSSPGGKPVEVMGLLLGRPSTDPANLNTLIVTDAFPLPIEGAETKVLADDQEVMNYMITLGEAIETTRKEKFMGWYHSHPFDVEVTSHCFLSSTDLSTQLQWQRSEDPHGNPWLAIVIDPLRSLAKKRPEMGAFRAYPPEFAAPVNETPDGQIVTDDTARVERWGSCWNRFAWPSVDRSHGHQRRYYALEIEYFMSTLGANVLGVLSEKFLWMRTLSSTPTLERENRERFSERIVGLATKLDGCDASVSHTKSYPSRMNLGYYVPDAIKPSAAANEESALDKCTQAANDLSIEQLHGQSLQVAKQFLFN
;
A
#
# COMPACT_ATOMS: atom_id res chain seq x y z
N MET A 1 30.83 -6.67 29.57
CA MET A 1 30.07 -6.62 30.83
C MET A 1 28.65 -7.06 30.53
N HIS A 2 28.32 -8.26 30.95
CA HIS A 2 27.02 -8.92 30.73
C HIS A 2 25.96 -8.40 31.71
N SER A 3 24.72 -8.82 31.45
CA SER A 3 23.50 -8.78 32.27
C SER A 3 22.79 -7.44 32.42
N ASN A 4 21.65 -7.30 31.72
CA ASN A 4 20.32 -7.04 32.34
C ASN A 4 19.22 -6.91 31.27
N LEU A 5 18.73 -8.04 30.74
CA LEU A 5 17.47 -8.11 29.96
C LEU A 5 16.72 -9.44 30.19
N ARG A 6 16.96 -10.10 31.33
CA ARG A 6 16.15 -11.24 31.78
C ARG A 6 15.45 -10.85 33.06
N THR A 7 14.12 -10.86 33.00
CA THR A 7 13.12 -11.07 34.06
C THR A 7 12.01 -10.05 33.85
N LEU A 8 10.87 -10.49 33.31
CA LEU A 8 9.52 -9.98 33.63
C LEU A 8 8.47 -10.67 32.73
N TYR A 9 8.38 -12.00 32.77
CA TYR A 9 7.16 -12.74 32.40
C TYR A 9 7.15 -14.09 33.14
N SER A 10 6.76 -14.07 34.41
CA SER A 10 6.32 -15.28 35.13
C SER A 10 5.48 -14.91 36.36
N VAL A 11 4.16 -14.80 36.20
CA VAL A 11 3.23 -14.97 37.32
C VAL A 11 2.01 -15.75 36.82
N VAL A 12 1.91 -16.98 37.29
CA VAL A 12 0.70 -17.81 37.28
C VAL A 12 -0.10 -17.49 38.54
N PRO A 13 -1.45 -17.52 38.50
CA PRO A 13 -2.15 -18.18 39.60
C PRO A 13 -3.21 -19.18 39.13
N ASN A 14 -3.35 -20.21 39.96
CA ASN A 14 -4.16 -21.41 39.78
C ASN A 14 -5.48 -21.30 40.58
N LYS A 15 -6.58 -21.70 39.95
CA LYS A 15 -7.87 -22.25 40.48
C LYS A 15 -8.74 -21.48 41.47
N SER A 16 -10.02 -21.34 41.09
CA SER A 16 -11.14 -22.06 41.77
C SER A 16 -12.47 -21.89 41.01
N SER A 17 -13.19 -23.00 40.83
CA SER A 17 -14.59 -23.07 40.39
C SER A 17 -15.54 -22.71 41.54
N PRO A 18 -16.82 -22.38 41.27
CA PRO A 18 -17.83 -23.45 41.38
C PRO A 18 -19.09 -23.34 40.48
N HIS A 19 -19.75 -24.51 40.34
CA HIS A 19 -21.19 -24.78 40.18
C HIS A 19 -22.01 -24.31 38.96
N ARG A 20 -22.13 -25.27 38.05
CA ARG A 20 -23.29 -25.75 37.28
C ARG A 20 -24.69 -25.37 37.83
N LEU A 21 -25.54 -24.79 36.96
CA LEU A 21 -27.00 -25.01 36.95
C LEU A 21 -27.51 -25.10 35.51
N SER A 22 -28.12 -26.24 35.20
CA SER A 22 -28.86 -26.53 33.98
C SER A 22 -30.28 -25.97 34.07
N MET A 23 -30.80 -25.39 32.99
CA MET A 23 -32.24 -25.49 32.68
C MET A 23 -32.47 -25.58 31.18
N SER A 24 -33.45 -26.41 30.85
CA SER A 24 -33.79 -27.00 29.57
C SER A 24 -35.04 -26.32 28.99
N ALA A 25 -35.07 -26.23 27.66
CA ALA A 25 -36.21 -26.30 26.74
C ALA A 25 -37.45 -25.40 26.95
N ALA A 26 -37.79 -24.65 25.90
CA ALA A 26 -39.16 -24.62 25.37
C ALA A 26 -39.15 -24.11 23.92
N ASP A 27 -39.46 -25.03 22.99
CA ASP A 27 -40.04 -24.76 21.67
C ASP A 27 -41.46 -24.20 21.85
N PRO A 28 -42.00 -23.40 20.92
CA PRO A 28 -43.03 -24.02 20.09
C PRO A 28 -43.04 -23.57 18.63
N SER A 29 -43.32 -24.56 17.79
CA SER A 29 -43.70 -24.49 16.40
C SER A 29 -45.04 -23.81 16.13
N SER A 30 -45.16 -23.37 14.88
CA SER A 30 -46.33 -23.38 13.98
C SER A 30 -47.47 -22.38 14.21
N ILE A 31 -47.56 -21.36 13.35
CA ILE A 31 -48.83 -20.90 12.74
C ILE A 31 -48.57 -20.48 11.28
N ASN A 32 -49.16 -21.23 10.34
CA ASN A 32 -49.46 -20.78 8.97
C ASN A 32 -50.85 -20.14 8.97
N PRO A 33 -51.12 -19.14 8.11
CA PRO A 33 -52.07 -19.44 7.05
C PRO A 33 -51.74 -18.82 5.68
N SER A 34 -52.47 -19.35 4.72
CA SER A 34 -52.29 -19.38 3.27
C SER A 34 -52.70 -18.14 2.46
N LYS A 35 -52.04 -18.03 1.30
CA LYS A 35 -52.53 -17.64 -0.05
C LYS A 35 -53.16 -16.25 -0.26
N GLY A 36 -52.43 -15.41 -1.00
CA GLY A 36 -52.96 -14.33 -1.84
C GLY A 36 -52.05 -14.10 -3.05
N LYS A 37 -52.55 -14.36 -4.26
CA LYS A 37 -51.82 -14.20 -5.53
C LYS A 37 -51.68 -12.71 -5.89
N GLY A 38 -50.48 -12.29 -6.27
CA GLY A 38 -50.23 -11.02 -6.94
C GLY A 38 -48.88 -11.04 -7.66
N LYS A 39 -48.88 -11.35 -8.97
CA LYS A 39 -47.71 -11.22 -9.83
C LYS A 39 -47.44 -9.73 -10.09
N ILE A 40 -46.32 -9.22 -9.61
CA ILE A 40 -45.68 -8.02 -10.17
C ILE A 40 -44.23 -8.41 -10.46
N GLN A 41 -43.92 -8.56 -11.75
CA GLN A 41 -42.55 -8.72 -12.24
C GLN A 41 -41.85 -7.36 -12.11
N ALA A 42 -40.95 -7.24 -11.14
CA ALA A 42 -39.92 -6.20 -11.14
C ALA A 42 -38.64 -6.80 -11.74
N ARG A 43 -38.13 -6.15 -12.79
CA ARG A 43 -36.90 -6.48 -13.51
C ARG A 43 -35.72 -6.56 -12.53
N GLY A 44 -34.94 -7.63 -12.66
CA GLY A 44 -33.77 -7.90 -11.83
C GLY A 44 -32.72 -6.79 -11.93
N GLY A 45 -32.49 -6.11 -10.82
CA GLY A 45 -31.19 -5.53 -10.51
C GLY A 45 -30.29 -6.67 -10.05
N ALA A 46 -29.16 -6.86 -10.72
CA ALA A 46 -28.13 -7.78 -10.29
C ALA A 46 -27.61 -7.34 -8.91
N THR A 47 -28.10 -7.96 -7.84
CA THR A 47 -27.40 -7.95 -6.56
C THR A 47 -26.13 -8.75 -6.76
N SER A 48 -25.01 -8.04 -6.95
CA SER A 48 -23.69 -8.64 -6.85
C SER A 48 -23.62 -9.33 -5.49
N ASN A 49 -23.39 -10.64 -5.53
CA ASN A 49 -23.25 -11.49 -4.36
C ASN A 49 -21.87 -11.22 -3.75
N ALA A 50 -21.66 -10.01 -3.21
CA ALA A 50 -20.49 -9.68 -2.43
C ALA A 50 -20.57 -10.50 -1.14
N LYS A 51 -19.63 -11.44 -0.95
CA LYS A 51 -19.45 -12.07 0.36
C LYS A 51 -19.36 -10.95 1.39
N SER A 52 -20.29 -10.91 2.34
CA SER A 52 -20.31 -9.86 3.36
C SER A 52 -18.94 -9.79 4.05
N GLY A 53 -18.33 -8.60 4.04
CA GLY A 53 -17.07 -8.34 4.72
C GLY A 53 -17.20 -8.35 6.24
N ASP A 54 -18.40 -8.54 6.80
CA ASP A 54 -18.65 -8.57 8.23
C ASP A 54 -17.84 -9.66 8.94
N ASN A 55 -17.61 -10.80 8.28
CA ASN A 55 -16.81 -11.90 8.82
C ASN A 55 -15.35 -11.51 9.11
N LEU A 56 -14.81 -10.52 8.41
CA LEU A 56 -13.44 -10.03 8.64
C LEU A 56 -13.32 -9.24 9.95
N TYR A 57 -14.43 -8.70 10.45
CA TYR A 57 -14.51 -8.06 11.76
C TYR A 57 -14.83 -9.03 12.89
N ALA A 58 -15.19 -10.29 12.59
CA ALA A 58 -15.42 -11.31 13.60
C ALA A 58 -14.10 -11.72 14.27
N TRP A 59 -14.13 -11.88 15.59
CA TRP A 59 -12.97 -12.27 16.38
C TRP A 59 -13.09 -13.71 16.89
N ASN A 60 -12.19 -14.57 16.44
CA ASN A 60 -12.04 -15.94 16.96
C ASN A 60 -10.65 -16.08 17.59
N GLU A 61 -10.62 -16.03 18.92
CA GLU A 61 -9.38 -16.01 19.69
C GLU A 61 -8.57 -17.30 19.55
N ASP A 62 -9.24 -18.46 19.59
CA ASP A 62 -8.58 -19.76 19.45
C ASP A 62 -7.89 -19.90 18.10
N ARG A 63 -8.55 -19.48 17.01
CA ARG A 63 -7.96 -19.51 15.67
C ARG A 63 -6.81 -18.53 15.52
N VAL A 64 -6.93 -17.32 16.04
CA VAL A 64 -5.82 -16.36 16.01
C VAL A 64 -4.62 -16.94 16.77
N ASN A 65 -4.83 -17.48 17.98
CA ASN A 65 -3.77 -18.05 18.79
C ASN A 65 -3.14 -19.30 18.17
N GLU A 66 -3.93 -20.15 17.51
CA GLU A 66 -3.43 -21.28 16.72
C GLU A 66 -2.47 -20.81 15.61
N ILE A 67 -2.89 -19.82 14.81
CA ILE A 67 -2.08 -19.29 13.70
C ILE A 67 -0.80 -18.62 14.22
N ARG A 68 -0.91 -17.81 15.28
CA ARG A 68 0.23 -17.14 15.92
C ARG A 68 1.22 -18.12 16.55
N THR A 69 0.75 -19.25 17.07
CA THR A 69 1.60 -20.31 17.62
C THR A 69 2.29 -21.10 16.51
N ASN A 70 1.56 -21.45 15.46
CA ASN A 70 2.05 -22.28 14.35
C ASN A 70 3.07 -21.55 13.47
N LYS A 71 2.95 -20.22 13.32
CA LYS A 71 3.92 -19.36 12.60
C LYS A 71 4.29 -19.92 11.22
N GLN A 72 3.28 -20.27 10.43
CA GLN A 72 3.49 -20.94 9.13
C GLN A 72 4.37 -20.12 8.18
N TRP A 73 4.35 -18.79 8.31
CA TRP A 73 5.22 -17.87 7.57
C TRP A 73 6.72 -17.99 7.90
N SER A 74 7.11 -18.62 9.01
CA SER A 74 8.52 -18.91 9.29
C SER A 74 9.09 -20.00 8.38
N GLN A 75 8.25 -20.81 7.73
CA GLN A 75 8.68 -21.88 6.83
C GLN A 75 8.81 -21.41 5.37
N ASP A 76 7.98 -20.44 4.97
CA ASP A 76 7.97 -19.85 3.64
C ASP A 76 8.08 -18.31 3.73
N PRO A 77 9.23 -17.73 3.33
CA PRO A 77 9.39 -16.27 3.29
C PRO A 77 8.35 -15.52 2.46
N LYS A 78 7.73 -16.18 1.46
CA LYS A 78 6.66 -15.63 0.60
C LYS A 78 5.27 -16.20 0.96
N TYR A 79 5.09 -16.63 2.21
CA TYR A 79 3.84 -17.18 2.72
C TYR A 79 2.67 -16.21 2.54
N PHE A 80 2.83 -14.95 2.98
CA PHE A 80 1.80 -13.93 2.81
C PHE A 80 1.83 -13.39 1.39
N ARG A 81 0.65 -13.29 0.76
CA ARG A 81 0.54 -12.80 -0.63
C ARG A 81 -0.44 -11.64 -0.76
N ARG A 82 -1.33 -11.48 0.21
CA ARG A 82 -2.41 -10.50 0.19
C ARG A 82 -2.50 -9.75 1.50
N VAL A 83 -2.99 -8.53 1.42
CA VAL A 83 -3.47 -7.76 2.56
C VAL A 83 -4.87 -7.26 2.27
N GLN A 84 -5.77 -7.41 3.24
CA GLN A 84 -7.10 -6.84 3.23
C GLN A 84 -7.11 -5.62 4.14
N VAL A 85 -7.41 -4.45 3.58
CA VAL A 85 -7.36 -3.17 4.30
C VAL A 85 -8.77 -2.60 4.45
N SER A 86 -9.12 -2.21 5.67
CA SER A 86 -10.43 -1.62 5.96
C SER A 86 -10.56 -0.21 5.38
N PRO A 87 -11.79 0.31 5.18
CA PRO A 87 -11.99 1.66 4.69
C PRO A 87 -11.55 2.69 5.74
N SER A 88 -11.71 2.36 7.03
CA SER A 88 -11.30 3.25 8.13
C SER A 88 -9.78 3.39 8.19
N ALA A 89 -9.03 2.30 8.10
CA ALA A 89 -7.57 2.33 8.03
C ALA A 89 -7.12 3.15 6.81
N THR A 90 -7.69 2.86 5.63
CA THR A 90 -7.38 3.57 4.39
C THR A 90 -7.57 5.09 4.51
N MET A 91 -8.74 5.52 5.01
CA MET A 91 -9.06 6.94 5.18
C MET A 91 -8.14 7.62 6.21
N LYS A 92 -7.86 6.97 7.35
CA LYS A 92 -6.97 7.51 8.38
C LYS A 92 -5.55 7.68 7.87
N MET A 93 -5.02 6.67 7.18
CA MET A 93 -3.66 6.75 6.64
C MET A 93 -3.54 7.83 5.56
N LEU A 94 -4.51 7.92 4.63
CA LEU A 94 -4.53 8.96 3.61
C LEU A 94 -4.68 10.36 4.20
N SER A 95 -5.59 10.53 5.17
CA SER A 95 -5.77 11.82 5.86
C SER A 95 -4.50 12.24 6.60
N HIS A 96 -3.80 11.31 7.23
CA HIS A 96 -2.53 11.59 7.89
C HIS A 96 -1.45 11.97 6.88
N ALA A 97 -1.30 11.21 5.79
CA ALA A 97 -0.35 11.51 4.73
C ALA A 97 -0.60 12.89 4.09
N GLN A 98 -1.87 13.25 3.84
CA GLN A 98 -2.26 14.58 3.37
C GLN A 98 -1.89 15.68 4.38
N SER A 99 -2.08 15.46 5.68
CA SER A 99 -1.67 16.44 6.69
C SER A 99 -0.16 16.69 6.70
N GLY A 100 0.66 15.67 6.42
CA GLY A 100 2.11 15.79 6.24
C GLY A 100 2.48 16.66 5.04
N VAL A 101 1.78 16.46 3.91
CA VAL A 101 1.91 17.32 2.72
C VAL A 101 1.55 18.77 3.07
N GLU A 102 0.37 19.01 3.63
CA GLU A 102 -0.12 20.36 3.95
C GLU A 102 0.82 21.10 4.91
N LYS A 103 1.30 20.41 5.94
CA LYS A 103 2.24 20.96 6.92
C LYS A 103 3.57 21.33 6.27
N GLY A 104 4.13 20.40 5.48
CA GLY A 104 5.38 20.63 4.74
C GLY A 104 5.28 21.78 3.75
N MET A 105 4.17 21.85 3.01
CA MET A 105 3.88 22.92 2.04
C MET A 105 3.61 24.29 2.69
N SER A 106 3.28 24.33 3.98
CA SER A 106 3.08 25.58 4.71
C SER A 106 4.37 26.11 5.34
N SER A 107 5.46 25.33 5.29
CA SER A 107 6.77 25.71 5.82
C SER A 107 7.59 26.53 4.81
N PRO A 108 8.53 27.39 5.25
CA PRO A 108 9.44 28.10 4.35
C PRO A 108 10.23 27.12 3.47
N GLY A 109 10.16 27.28 2.14
CA GLY A 109 10.76 26.35 1.18
C GLY A 109 9.89 25.14 0.80
N GLY A 110 8.68 25.04 1.37
CA GLY A 110 7.53 24.26 0.88
C GLY A 110 7.84 22.92 0.23
N LYS A 111 8.20 21.91 1.04
CA LYS A 111 8.32 20.52 0.57
C LYS A 111 7.39 19.62 1.37
N PRO A 112 6.72 18.65 0.73
CA PRO A 112 5.94 17.66 1.43
C PRO A 112 6.82 16.93 2.46
N VAL A 113 6.25 16.62 3.62
CA VAL A 113 6.93 15.89 4.70
C VAL A 113 6.38 14.48 4.77
N GLU A 114 7.27 13.51 4.95
CA GLU A 114 6.87 12.12 5.14
C GLU A 114 6.37 11.93 6.58
N VAL A 115 5.29 11.17 6.71
CA VAL A 115 4.71 10.80 8.00
C VAL A 115 4.72 9.29 8.15
N MET A 116 4.60 8.83 9.39
CA MET A 116 4.60 7.41 9.73
C MET A 116 3.51 7.08 10.76
N GLY A 117 3.01 5.86 10.75
CA GLY A 117 2.09 5.36 11.76
C GLY A 117 2.10 3.84 11.91
N LEU A 118 1.30 3.33 12.85
CA LEU A 118 1.17 1.90 13.14
C LEU A 118 -0.15 1.34 12.58
N LEU A 119 -0.11 0.07 12.17
CA LEU A 119 -1.24 -0.68 11.64
C LEU A 119 -1.76 -1.65 12.68
N LEU A 120 -3.06 -1.58 12.96
CA LEU A 120 -3.77 -2.52 13.82
C LEU A 120 -4.40 -3.62 12.98
N GLY A 121 -4.26 -4.86 13.42
CA GLY A 121 -4.82 -5.98 12.68
C GLY A 121 -4.40 -7.36 13.18
N ARG A 122 -4.46 -8.33 12.27
CA ARG A 122 -4.19 -9.74 12.53
C ARG A 122 -3.94 -10.54 11.25
N PRO A 123 -3.31 -11.72 11.34
CA PRO A 123 -3.41 -12.70 10.26
C PRO A 123 -4.86 -13.17 10.06
N SER A 124 -5.20 -13.52 8.83
CA SER A 124 -6.51 -14.06 8.48
C SER A 124 -6.78 -15.38 9.20
N THR A 125 -8.00 -15.51 9.72
CA THR A 125 -8.51 -16.74 10.37
C THR A 125 -9.38 -17.57 9.44
N ASP A 126 -9.56 -17.13 8.19
CA ASP A 126 -10.31 -17.87 7.17
C ASP A 126 -9.43 -19.02 6.63
N PRO A 127 -9.85 -20.29 6.78
CA PRO A 127 -9.10 -21.43 6.25
C PRO A 127 -8.84 -21.36 4.74
N ALA A 128 -9.67 -20.65 3.98
CA ALA A 128 -9.47 -20.47 2.54
C ALA A 128 -8.41 -19.40 2.22
N ASN A 129 -8.05 -18.55 3.18
CA ASN A 129 -7.23 -17.35 2.97
C ASN A 129 -6.21 -17.13 4.10
N LEU A 130 -5.52 -18.18 4.55
CA LEU A 130 -4.53 -18.10 5.64
C LEU A 130 -3.26 -17.30 5.28
N ASN A 131 -3.02 -17.08 3.99
CA ASN A 131 -1.92 -16.29 3.42
C ASN A 131 -2.26 -14.79 3.26
N THR A 132 -3.30 -14.32 3.95
CA THR A 132 -3.76 -12.93 3.92
C THR A 132 -3.59 -12.27 5.28
N LEU A 133 -3.10 -11.04 5.29
CA LEU A 133 -3.07 -10.17 6.46
C LEU A 133 -4.31 -9.26 6.46
N ILE A 134 -4.89 -8.97 7.62
CA ILE A 134 -6.08 -8.11 7.74
C ILE A 134 -5.72 -6.88 8.56
N VAL A 135 -5.81 -5.71 7.94
CA VAL A 135 -5.61 -4.40 8.57
C VAL A 135 -6.99 -3.79 8.84
N THR A 136 -7.33 -3.64 10.11
CA THR A 136 -8.63 -3.13 10.55
C THR A 136 -8.60 -1.64 10.86
N ASP A 137 -7.48 -1.13 11.37
CA ASP A 137 -7.32 0.26 11.75
C ASP A 137 -5.87 0.75 11.60
N ALA A 138 -5.67 2.06 11.64
CA ALA A 138 -4.35 2.70 11.57
C ALA A 138 -4.27 3.90 12.53
N PHE A 139 -3.09 4.12 13.11
CA PHE A 139 -2.85 5.18 14.09
C PHE A 139 -1.60 5.97 13.71
N PRO A 140 -1.67 7.32 13.65
CA PRO A 140 -0.51 8.15 13.35
C PRO A 140 0.50 8.11 14.49
N LEU A 141 1.79 8.16 14.17
CA LEU A 141 2.84 8.46 15.14
C LEU A 141 3.24 9.94 15.00
N PRO A 142 3.68 10.59 16.09
CA PRO A 142 4.17 11.97 16.04
C PRO A 142 5.59 12.02 15.47
N ILE A 143 5.80 11.42 14.30
CA ILE A 143 7.08 11.42 13.58
C ILE A 143 6.93 12.25 12.32
N GLU A 144 7.88 13.17 12.17
CA GLU A 144 8.06 13.98 10.99
C GLU A 144 9.46 13.69 10.46
N GLY A 145 9.53 13.07 9.28
CA GLY A 145 10.78 12.58 8.71
C GLY A 145 10.95 13.00 7.26
N ALA A 146 12.20 13.14 6.84
CA ALA A 146 12.61 13.20 5.44
C ALA A 146 13.69 12.13 5.25
N GLU A 147 13.34 10.94 4.73
CA GLU A 147 14.13 9.77 4.24
C GLU A 147 15.42 9.31 4.98
N THR A 148 15.99 10.06 5.92
CA THR A 148 17.42 10.02 6.28
C THR A 148 17.68 9.93 7.79
N LYS A 149 16.66 10.04 8.64
CA LYS A 149 16.81 9.78 10.08
C LYS A 149 15.70 8.89 10.59
N VAL A 150 16.10 7.73 11.07
CA VAL A 150 15.31 6.84 11.91
C VAL A 150 15.03 7.57 13.22
N LEU A 151 13.95 8.36 13.26
CA LEU A 151 13.48 9.06 14.47
C LEU A 151 12.57 8.18 15.35
N ALA A 152 12.51 6.87 15.07
CA ALA A 152 11.84 5.90 15.92
C ALA A 152 12.61 5.60 17.22
N ASP A 153 13.88 6.02 17.31
CA ASP A 153 14.70 5.95 18.53
C ASP A 153 14.57 7.21 19.41
N ASP A 154 13.69 8.15 19.05
CA ASP A 154 13.33 9.26 19.92
C ASP A 154 12.53 8.72 21.11
N GLN A 155 13.02 9.01 22.32
CA GLN A 155 12.39 8.55 23.57
C GLN A 155 10.93 9.01 23.67
N GLU A 156 10.59 10.17 23.11
CA GLU A 156 9.21 10.68 23.12
C GLU A 156 8.28 9.83 22.25
N VAL A 157 8.73 9.44 21.06
CA VAL A 157 7.97 8.56 20.17
C VAL A 157 7.84 7.17 20.79
N MET A 158 8.92 6.62 21.36
CA MET A 158 8.84 5.33 22.05
C MET A 158 7.83 5.34 23.20
N ASN A 159 7.85 6.38 24.03
CA ASN A 159 6.88 6.54 25.11
C ASN A 159 5.44 6.66 24.58
N TYR A 160 5.26 7.38 23.47
CA TYR A 160 3.96 7.48 22.81
C TYR A 160 3.49 6.12 22.27
N MET A 161 4.37 5.35 21.62
CA MET A 161 4.06 4.01 21.12
C MET A 161 3.65 3.05 22.25
N ILE A 162 4.35 3.09 23.39
CA ILE A 162 4.02 2.28 24.58
C ILE A 162 2.64 2.67 25.10
N THR A 163 2.41 3.96 25.33
CA THR A 163 1.13 4.48 25.85
C THR A 163 -0.03 4.14 24.91
N LEU A 164 0.19 4.28 23.60
CA LEU A 164 -0.79 3.93 22.58
C LEU A 164 -1.06 2.41 22.58
N GLY A 165 -0.02 1.58 22.70
CA GLY A 165 -0.14 0.12 22.83
C GLY A 165 -1.02 -0.28 24.01
N GLU A 166 -0.75 0.26 25.20
CA GLU A 166 -1.53 0.00 26.42
C GLU A 166 -3.00 0.41 26.23
N ALA A 167 -3.26 1.59 25.65
CA ALA A 167 -4.62 2.06 25.38
C ALA A 167 -5.36 1.16 24.37
N ILE A 168 -4.65 0.64 23.35
CA ILE A 168 -5.22 -0.28 22.38
C ILE A 168 -5.54 -1.62 23.01
N GLU A 169 -4.67 -2.18 23.85
CA GLU A 169 -4.92 -3.45 24.53
C GLU A 169 -6.14 -3.42 25.46
N THR A 170 -6.46 -2.25 26.04
CA THR A 170 -7.68 -2.10 26.86
C THR A 170 -8.97 -2.02 26.05
N THR A 171 -8.91 -1.57 24.79
CA THR A 171 -10.11 -1.26 23.97
C THR A 171 -10.32 -2.21 22.79
N ARG A 172 -9.26 -2.91 22.35
CA ARG A 172 -9.23 -3.75 21.16
C ARG A 172 -8.55 -5.08 21.47
N LYS A 173 -9.00 -6.13 20.78
CA LYS A 173 -8.40 -7.48 20.87
C LYS A 173 -7.23 -7.69 19.92
N GLU A 174 -7.16 -6.86 18.88
CA GLU A 174 -6.10 -6.86 17.88
C GLU A 174 -4.83 -6.22 18.43
N LYS A 175 -3.70 -6.53 17.78
CA LYS A 175 -2.40 -5.96 18.12
C LYS A 175 -1.87 -5.18 16.95
N PHE A 176 -0.93 -4.28 17.21
CA PHE A 176 -0.15 -3.69 16.13
C PHE A 176 0.59 -4.80 15.40
N MET A 177 0.47 -4.80 14.07
CA MET A 177 1.00 -5.86 13.21
C MET A 177 1.77 -5.29 12.02
N GLY A 178 2.11 -4.01 12.07
CA GLY A 178 2.75 -3.35 10.95
C GLY A 178 2.79 -1.85 11.13
N TRP A 179 3.26 -1.21 10.08
CA TRP A 179 3.42 0.23 10.01
C TRP A 179 3.10 0.72 8.61
N TYR A 180 2.80 2.01 8.52
CA TYR A 180 2.70 2.70 7.25
C TYR A 180 3.52 3.98 7.26
N HIS A 181 3.94 4.41 6.08
CA HIS A 181 4.51 5.74 5.86
C HIS A 181 4.09 6.28 4.50
N SER A 182 4.32 7.58 4.30
CA SER A 182 4.00 8.26 3.05
C SER A 182 5.24 8.54 2.22
N HIS A 183 5.13 8.36 0.91
CA HIS A 183 6.07 8.83 -0.11
C HIS A 183 5.39 9.93 -0.95
N PRO A 184 5.43 11.19 -0.52
CA PRO A 184 4.76 12.31 -1.18
C PRO A 184 5.63 12.90 -2.31
N PHE A 185 6.05 12.05 -3.26
CA PHE A 185 6.82 12.47 -4.42
C PHE A 185 5.94 13.08 -5.51
N ASP A 186 6.56 13.84 -6.41
CA ASP A 186 5.85 14.41 -7.55
C ASP A 186 5.24 13.31 -8.41
N VAL A 187 4.03 13.56 -8.91
CA VAL A 187 3.25 12.56 -9.66
C VAL A 187 3.96 12.23 -10.98
N GLU A 188 4.49 11.00 -11.08
CA GLU A 188 5.07 10.44 -12.29
C GLU A 188 4.23 9.29 -12.86
N VAL A 189 4.65 8.72 -13.99
CA VAL A 189 3.98 7.58 -14.64
C VAL A 189 3.91 6.38 -13.70
N THR A 190 5.01 6.05 -13.03
CA THR A 190 5.10 4.95 -12.06
C THR A 190 4.79 5.41 -10.65
N SER A 191 4.21 4.52 -9.85
CA SER A 191 3.96 4.79 -8.42
C SER A 191 5.27 4.81 -7.66
N HIS A 192 5.44 5.75 -6.74
CA HIS A 192 6.58 5.78 -5.83
C HIS A 192 6.32 5.00 -4.52
N CYS A 193 5.26 4.19 -4.48
CA CYS A 193 5.06 3.23 -3.39
C CYS A 193 6.06 2.06 -3.54
N PHE A 194 7.25 2.20 -2.98
CA PHE A 194 8.27 1.17 -2.85
C PHE A 194 9.02 1.37 -1.52
N LEU A 195 9.85 0.40 -1.10
CA LEU A 195 10.67 0.56 0.10
C LEU A 195 12.06 1.10 -0.26
N SER A 196 12.44 2.24 0.33
CA SER A 196 13.82 2.73 0.29
C SER A 196 14.76 1.83 1.11
N SER A 197 16.05 2.15 1.12
CA SER A 197 17.03 1.41 1.95
C SER A 197 16.77 1.61 3.43
N THR A 198 16.28 2.78 3.83
CA THR A 198 15.92 3.09 5.23
C THR A 198 14.69 2.28 5.61
N ASP A 199 13.64 2.31 4.79
CA ASP A 199 12.37 1.61 5.07
C ASP A 199 12.56 0.10 5.17
N LEU A 200 13.38 -0.44 4.27
CA LEU A 200 13.71 -1.86 4.28
C LEU A 200 14.47 -2.27 5.54
N SER A 201 15.38 -1.42 6.02
CA SER A 201 16.12 -1.67 7.26
C SER A 201 15.18 -1.67 8.47
N THR A 202 14.29 -0.67 8.55
CA THR A 202 13.23 -0.59 9.56
C THR A 202 12.30 -1.81 9.50
N GLN A 203 11.85 -2.19 8.31
CA GLN A 203 10.97 -3.35 8.12
C GLN A 203 11.64 -4.65 8.56
N LEU A 204 12.92 -4.85 8.23
CA LEU A 204 13.69 -6.02 8.66
C LEU A 204 13.85 -6.05 10.19
N GLN A 205 14.11 -4.90 10.81
CA GLN A 205 14.24 -4.80 12.26
C GLN A 205 12.94 -5.21 12.96
N TRP A 206 11.80 -4.66 12.55
CA TRP A 206 10.51 -4.99 13.15
C TRP A 206 10.06 -6.41 12.82
N GLN A 207 10.23 -6.90 11.59
CA GLN A 207 9.93 -8.31 11.26
C GLN A 207 10.75 -9.28 12.12
N ARG A 208 12.06 -9.03 12.33
CA ARG A 208 12.91 -9.88 13.17
C ARG A 208 12.50 -9.87 14.65
N SER A 209 11.97 -8.75 15.13
CA SER A 209 11.45 -8.64 16.49
C SER A 209 10.11 -9.37 16.63
N GLU A 210 9.18 -9.16 15.70
CA GLU A 210 7.77 -9.51 15.88
C GLU A 210 7.38 -10.88 15.30
N ASP A 211 7.92 -11.26 14.13
CA ASP A 211 7.57 -12.51 13.46
C ASP A 211 7.86 -13.74 14.35
N PRO A 212 9.01 -13.87 15.05
CA PRO A 212 9.30 -15.00 15.91
C PRO A 212 8.37 -15.10 17.13
N HIS A 213 7.68 -14.02 17.50
CA HIS A 213 6.70 -13.98 18.59
C HIS A 213 5.27 -14.23 18.11
N GLY A 214 5.09 -14.61 16.84
CA GLY A 214 3.77 -14.91 16.29
C GLY A 214 3.02 -13.66 15.82
N ASN A 215 3.69 -12.53 15.65
CA ASN A 215 3.07 -11.28 15.20
C ASN A 215 3.65 -10.89 13.83
N PRO A 216 3.00 -11.26 12.71
CA PRO A 216 3.56 -11.02 11.39
C PRO A 216 3.59 -9.51 11.07
N TRP A 217 4.77 -8.95 10.80
CA TRP A 217 4.91 -7.50 10.60
C TRP A 217 4.78 -7.04 9.13
N LEU A 218 3.94 -6.06 8.85
CA LEU A 218 3.64 -5.53 7.51
C LEU A 218 4.13 -4.08 7.33
N ALA A 219 4.61 -3.72 6.13
CA ALA A 219 4.81 -2.33 5.71
C ALA A 219 3.77 -1.91 4.67
N ILE A 220 3.18 -0.72 4.81
CA ILE A 220 2.36 -0.07 3.77
C ILE A 220 2.98 1.29 3.40
N VAL A 221 3.17 1.54 2.11
CA VAL A 221 3.63 2.83 1.58
C VAL A 221 2.46 3.51 0.89
N ILE A 222 2.27 4.80 1.13
CA ILE A 222 1.15 5.58 0.58
C ILE A 222 1.68 6.75 -0.20
N ASP A 223 1.14 6.97 -1.40
CA ASP A 223 1.44 8.15 -2.21
C ASP A 223 0.22 9.11 -2.16
N PRO A 224 0.23 10.14 -1.30
CA PRO A 224 -0.92 11.02 -1.12
C PRO A 224 -1.17 11.92 -2.34
N LEU A 225 -0.12 12.36 -3.06
CA LEU A 225 -0.24 13.28 -4.20
C LEU A 225 -0.82 12.53 -5.41
N ARG A 226 -0.28 11.34 -5.70
CA ARG A 226 -0.83 10.47 -6.76
C ARG A 226 -2.23 9.99 -6.43
N SER A 227 -2.53 9.74 -5.15
CA SER A 227 -3.88 9.40 -4.70
C SER A 227 -4.89 10.50 -5.01
N LEU A 228 -4.49 11.77 -4.80
CA LEU A 228 -5.32 12.92 -5.14
C LEU A 228 -5.48 13.07 -6.65
N ALA A 229 -4.39 13.02 -7.41
CA ALA A 229 -4.41 13.16 -8.87
C ALA A 229 -5.29 12.10 -9.55
N LYS A 230 -5.22 10.84 -9.09
CA LYS A 230 -6.02 9.73 -9.64
C LYS A 230 -7.38 9.54 -9.00
N LYS A 231 -7.68 10.28 -7.93
CA LYS A 231 -8.94 10.18 -7.15
C LYS A 231 -9.23 8.77 -6.63
N ARG A 232 -8.18 8.01 -6.34
CA ARG A 232 -8.27 6.68 -5.72
C ARG A 232 -7.06 6.48 -4.80
N PRO A 233 -7.16 5.66 -3.75
CA PRO A 233 -6.00 5.33 -2.93
C PRO A 233 -4.89 4.71 -3.79
N GLU A 234 -3.70 5.27 -3.72
CA GLU A 234 -2.46 4.72 -4.26
C GLU A 234 -1.58 4.32 -3.08
N MET A 235 -1.46 3.01 -2.90
CA MET A 235 -0.73 2.40 -1.80
C MET A 235 -0.09 1.09 -2.26
N GLY A 236 1.05 0.74 -1.67
CA GLY A 236 1.74 -0.53 -1.84
C GLY A 236 1.93 -1.21 -0.50
N ALA A 237 1.81 -2.53 -0.45
CA ALA A 237 2.00 -3.33 0.76
C ALA A 237 3.17 -4.27 0.56
N PHE A 238 4.07 -4.35 1.55
CA PHE A 238 5.35 -5.01 1.39
C PHE A 238 5.74 -5.83 2.61
N ARG A 239 6.50 -6.89 2.36
CA ARG A 239 7.29 -7.60 3.38
C ARG A 239 8.71 -7.81 2.89
N ALA A 240 9.64 -7.83 3.82
CA ALA A 240 11.04 -8.09 3.56
C ALA A 240 11.34 -9.59 3.58
N TYR A 241 12.19 -10.05 2.67
CA TYR A 241 12.80 -11.36 2.70
C TYR A 241 13.83 -11.45 3.84
N PRO A 242 13.93 -12.60 4.54
CA PRO A 242 15.03 -12.84 5.46
C PRO A 242 16.39 -12.73 4.75
N PRO A 243 17.45 -12.24 5.42
CA PRO A 243 18.79 -12.10 4.83
C PRO A 243 19.37 -13.39 4.24
N GLU A 244 19.00 -14.52 4.81
CA GLU A 244 19.40 -15.86 4.40
C GLU A 244 18.67 -16.37 3.14
N PHE A 245 17.56 -15.73 2.75
CA PHE A 245 16.77 -16.15 1.61
C PHE A 245 17.32 -15.54 0.31
N ALA A 246 17.71 -16.40 -0.62
CA ALA A 246 18.08 -15.99 -1.97
C ALA A 246 16.82 -15.87 -2.84
N ALA A 247 16.32 -14.64 -3.00
CA ALA A 247 15.19 -14.38 -3.89
C ALA A 247 15.54 -14.68 -5.37
N PRO A 248 14.56 -15.09 -6.20
CA PRO A 248 14.79 -15.38 -7.61
C PRO A 248 15.42 -14.22 -8.39
N VAL A 249 16.29 -14.57 -9.34
CA VAL A 249 17.02 -13.60 -10.18
C VAL A 249 16.04 -12.92 -11.14
N ASN A 250 16.24 -11.62 -11.38
CA ASN A 250 15.43 -10.71 -12.19
C ASN A 250 13.93 -10.58 -11.87
N GLU A 251 13.40 -11.29 -10.87
CA GLU A 251 12.09 -10.97 -10.28
C GLU A 251 12.08 -9.52 -9.77
N THR A 252 10.95 -8.84 -9.77
CA THR A 252 10.69 -7.53 -9.12
C THR A 252 9.77 -7.74 -7.91
N PRO A 253 9.57 -6.74 -7.03
CA PRO A 253 8.68 -6.89 -5.88
C PRO A 253 7.28 -7.42 -6.22
N ASP A 254 6.72 -7.06 -7.39
CA ASP A 254 5.43 -7.55 -7.89
C ASP A 254 5.47 -8.96 -8.52
N GLY A 255 6.61 -9.64 -8.49
CA GLY A 255 6.78 -11.00 -9.00
C GLY A 255 7.05 -11.11 -10.50
N GLN A 256 7.16 -9.99 -11.22
CA GLN A 256 7.47 -10.00 -12.66
C GLN A 256 8.97 -10.19 -12.89
N ILE A 257 9.36 -10.89 -13.95
CA ILE A 257 10.78 -11.01 -14.32
C ILE A 257 11.11 -9.90 -15.31
N VAL A 258 11.88 -8.91 -14.86
CA VAL A 258 12.32 -7.78 -15.69
C VAL A 258 13.84 -7.84 -15.83
N THR A 259 14.30 -7.95 -17.08
CA THR A 259 15.73 -8.06 -17.40
C THR A 259 16.43 -6.72 -17.51
N ASP A 260 15.70 -5.63 -17.76
CA ASP A 260 16.27 -4.28 -17.78
C ASP A 260 16.51 -3.73 -16.36
N ASP A 261 17.75 -3.40 -16.07
CA ASP A 261 18.16 -2.79 -14.80
C ASP A 261 17.59 -1.38 -14.63
N THR A 262 17.44 -0.62 -15.71
CA THR A 262 17.02 0.79 -15.67
C THR A 262 15.54 0.90 -15.30
N ALA A 263 14.66 0.18 -16.01
CA ALA A 263 13.24 0.14 -15.72
C ALA A 263 12.94 -0.34 -14.30
N ARG A 264 13.74 -1.27 -13.76
CA ARG A 264 13.58 -1.74 -12.38
C ARG A 264 13.94 -0.68 -11.36
N VAL A 265 15.06 0.01 -11.56
CA VAL A 265 15.53 1.07 -10.65
C VAL A 265 14.59 2.26 -10.67
N GLU A 266 14.04 2.60 -11.84
CA GLU A 266 13.04 3.65 -11.98
C GLU A 266 11.75 3.31 -11.23
N ARG A 267 11.26 2.07 -11.35
CA ARG A 267 9.99 1.65 -10.72
C ARG A 267 10.08 1.34 -9.23
N TRP A 268 11.18 0.76 -8.77
CA TRP A 268 11.32 0.22 -7.41
C TRP A 268 12.44 0.87 -6.58
N GLY A 269 13.01 1.95 -7.13
CA GLY A 269 14.17 2.62 -6.56
C GLY A 269 15.47 1.82 -6.70
N SER A 270 16.57 2.44 -6.30
CA SER A 270 17.91 1.82 -6.35
C SER A 270 18.09 0.65 -5.37
N CYS A 271 17.18 0.48 -4.43
CA CYS A 271 17.31 -0.40 -3.27
C CYS A 271 16.91 -1.86 -3.56
N TRP A 272 16.25 -2.13 -4.69
CA TRP A 272 15.89 -3.49 -5.13
C TRP A 272 17.12 -4.39 -5.38
N ASN A 273 18.20 -3.81 -5.90
CA ASN A 273 19.35 -4.55 -6.42
C ASN A 273 20.68 -4.01 -5.86
N ARG A 274 20.70 -3.39 -4.67
CA ARG A 274 21.93 -2.77 -4.17
C ARG A 274 22.04 -2.80 -2.65
N PHE A 275 22.26 -3.98 -2.09
CA PHE A 275 22.87 -4.07 -0.76
C PHE A 275 23.81 -5.29 -0.69
N ALA A 276 25.10 -5.03 -0.91
CA ALA A 276 26.14 -5.92 -0.44
C ALA A 276 26.21 -5.73 1.08
N TRP A 277 25.73 -6.71 1.85
CA TRP A 277 26.10 -6.82 3.26
C TRP A 277 27.64 -6.93 3.33
N PRO A 278 28.32 -6.55 4.43
CA PRO A 278 29.72 -6.87 4.63
C PRO A 278 29.86 -8.39 4.85
N SER A 279 29.66 -9.18 3.79
CA SER A 279 30.11 -10.55 3.73
C SER A 279 31.55 -10.53 3.23
N VAL A 280 32.35 -11.45 3.75
CA VAL A 280 33.78 -11.64 3.43
C VAL A 280 33.99 -12.01 1.94
N ASP A 281 32.92 -12.25 1.19
CA ASP A 281 32.95 -12.73 -0.17
C ASP A 281 32.10 -11.87 -1.12
N ARG A 282 32.79 -11.09 -1.96
CA ARG A 282 32.23 -10.23 -3.02
C ARG A 282 31.54 -11.02 -4.16
N SER A 283 31.52 -12.36 -4.11
CA SER A 283 30.83 -13.23 -5.07
C SER A 283 29.31 -13.25 -4.91
N HIS A 284 28.80 -12.85 -3.75
CA HIS A 284 27.36 -12.93 -3.46
C HIS A 284 26.68 -11.66 -3.96
N GLY A 285 26.15 -11.78 -5.18
CA GLY A 285 25.41 -10.75 -5.90
C GLY A 285 24.34 -10.06 -5.05
N HIS A 286 24.03 -8.84 -5.47
CA HIS A 286 23.04 -7.96 -4.87
C HIS A 286 21.77 -8.71 -4.43
N GLN A 287 21.60 -8.89 -3.12
CA GLN A 287 20.44 -9.57 -2.57
C GLN A 287 19.22 -8.67 -2.69
N ARG A 288 18.18 -9.17 -3.36
CA ARG A 288 16.84 -8.58 -3.39
C ARG A 288 16.14 -8.87 -2.07
N ARG A 289 15.43 -7.89 -1.52
CA ARG A 289 15.09 -7.93 -0.08
C ARG A 289 13.63 -7.74 0.28
N TYR A 290 12.71 -7.51 -0.66
CA TYR A 290 11.29 -7.42 -0.32
C TYR A 290 10.37 -7.95 -1.43
N TYR A 291 9.08 -8.06 -1.17
CA TYR A 291 8.07 -8.39 -2.16
C TYR A 291 6.77 -7.65 -1.85
N ALA A 292 6.00 -7.41 -2.89
CA ALA A 292 4.70 -6.76 -2.81
C ALA A 292 3.61 -7.78 -2.49
N LEU A 293 2.66 -7.37 -1.65
CA LEU A 293 1.43 -8.09 -1.38
C LEU A 293 0.29 -7.39 -2.15
N GLU A 294 -0.63 -8.18 -2.68
CA GLU A 294 -1.83 -7.68 -3.33
C GLU A 294 -2.76 -7.04 -2.28
N ILE A 295 -3.17 -5.80 -2.52
CA ILE A 295 -4.07 -5.06 -1.64
C ILE A 295 -5.51 -5.28 -2.10
N GLU A 296 -6.31 -5.83 -1.21
CA GLU A 296 -7.75 -5.95 -1.34
C GLU A 296 -8.43 -5.03 -0.32
N TYR A 297 -9.58 -4.47 -0.70
CA TYR A 297 -10.42 -3.71 0.23
C TYR A 297 -11.59 -4.56 0.68
N PHE A 298 -11.93 -4.44 1.95
CA PHE A 298 -13.16 -5.00 2.49
C PHE A 298 -13.95 -3.94 3.22
N MET A 299 -15.24 -4.18 3.40
CA MET A 299 -16.12 -3.27 4.10
C MET A 299 -17.25 -4.06 4.76
N SER A 300 -17.68 -3.60 5.94
CA SER A 300 -18.85 -4.15 6.60
C SER A 300 -20.13 -3.75 5.86
N THR A 301 -21.19 -4.54 6.01
CA THR A 301 -22.50 -4.22 5.45
C THR A 301 -23.01 -2.88 5.97
N LEU A 302 -22.81 -2.61 7.27
CA LEU A 302 -23.16 -1.32 7.88
C LEU A 302 -22.32 -0.17 7.28
N GLY A 303 -21.01 -0.35 7.13
CA GLY A 303 -20.14 0.65 6.52
C GLY A 303 -20.54 0.98 5.08
N ALA A 304 -20.90 -0.05 4.30
CA ALA A 304 -21.42 0.11 2.95
C ALA A 304 -22.71 0.94 2.92
N ASN A 305 -23.64 0.63 3.82
CA ASN A 305 -24.91 1.36 3.93
C ASN A 305 -24.68 2.83 4.33
N VAL A 306 -23.81 3.09 5.31
CA VAL A 306 -23.48 4.46 5.74
C VAL A 306 -22.84 5.26 4.61
N LEU A 307 -21.86 4.68 3.89
CA LEU A 307 -21.27 5.35 2.73
C LEU A 307 -22.27 5.56 1.60
N GLY A 308 -23.21 4.63 1.40
CA GLY A 308 -24.31 4.80 0.45
C GLY A 308 -25.17 6.03 0.79
N VAL A 309 -25.62 6.12 2.04
CA VAL A 309 -26.40 7.29 2.52
C VAL A 309 -25.60 8.58 2.41
N LEU A 310 -24.33 8.58 2.80
CA LEU A 310 -23.47 9.76 2.67
C LEU A 310 -23.30 10.17 1.22
N SER A 311 -23.10 9.22 0.31
CA SER A 311 -22.97 9.47 -1.12
C SER A 311 -24.22 10.12 -1.71
N GLU A 312 -25.39 9.51 -1.44
CA GLU A 312 -26.69 9.97 -1.93
C GLU A 312 -27.14 11.30 -1.34
N LYS A 313 -26.80 11.59 -0.08
CA LYS A 313 -27.34 12.75 0.64
C LYS A 313 -26.37 13.92 0.73
N PHE A 314 -25.06 13.69 0.75
CA PHE A 314 -24.08 14.74 1.11
C PHE A 314 -22.91 14.86 0.12
N LEU A 315 -22.28 13.75 -0.26
CA LEU A 315 -21.00 13.81 -0.99
C LEU A 315 -21.17 14.31 -2.43
N TRP A 316 -22.31 14.05 -3.09
CA TRP A 316 -22.57 14.55 -4.43
C TRP A 316 -22.52 16.09 -4.52
N MET A 317 -22.99 16.79 -3.48
CA MET A 317 -22.92 18.26 -3.42
C MET A 317 -21.48 18.74 -3.38
N ARG A 318 -20.62 18.07 -2.60
CA ARG A 318 -19.18 18.37 -2.55
C ARG A 318 -18.53 18.19 -3.92
N THR A 319 -18.89 17.15 -4.66
CA THR A 319 -18.36 16.93 -6.02
C THR A 319 -18.77 18.04 -6.98
N LEU A 320 -19.98 18.59 -6.85
CA LEU A 320 -20.45 19.69 -7.69
C LEU A 320 -19.99 21.07 -7.22
N SER A 321 -19.66 21.23 -5.94
CA SER A 321 -19.13 22.49 -5.40
C SER A 321 -17.61 22.58 -5.48
N SER A 322 -16.88 21.46 -5.56
CA SER A 322 -15.42 21.47 -5.63
C SER A 322 -14.92 21.95 -6.99
N THR A 323 -13.87 22.77 -6.99
CA THR A 323 -13.19 23.21 -8.21
C THR A 323 -11.75 22.70 -8.16
N PRO A 324 -11.48 21.50 -8.73
CA PRO A 324 -10.16 20.87 -8.64
C PRO A 324 -9.02 21.74 -9.16
N THR A 325 -9.27 22.58 -10.17
CA THR A 325 -8.28 23.51 -10.74
C THR A 325 -7.84 24.62 -9.78
N LEU A 326 -8.63 24.90 -8.74
CA LEU A 326 -8.31 25.90 -7.72
C LEU A 326 -7.73 25.28 -6.44
N GLU A 327 -7.68 23.95 -6.35
CA GLU A 327 -6.99 23.29 -5.25
C GLU A 327 -5.52 23.73 -5.26
N ARG A 328 -4.98 24.00 -4.07
CA ARG A 328 -3.66 24.61 -3.90
C ARG A 328 -2.58 23.82 -4.66
N GLU A 329 -2.64 22.50 -4.57
CA GLU A 329 -1.71 21.60 -5.25
C GLU A 329 -1.74 21.78 -6.77
N ASN A 330 -2.93 21.75 -7.39
CA ASN A 330 -3.05 21.92 -8.84
C ASN A 330 -2.72 23.35 -9.27
N ARG A 331 -3.17 24.37 -8.53
CA ARG A 331 -2.94 25.77 -8.89
C ARG A 331 -1.47 26.17 -8.82
N GLU A 332 -0.74 25.68 -7.80
CA GLU A 332 0.65 26.08 -7.56
C GLU A 332 1.65 25.17 -8.31
N ARG A 333 1.41 23.85 -8.36
CA ARG A 333 2.38 22.89 -8.92
C ARG A 333 2.15 22.55 -10.38
N PHE A 334 1.01 22.88 -10.99
CA PHE A 334 0.77 22.50 -12.38
C PHE A 334 1.81 23.12 -13.33
N SER A 335 2.17 24.39 -13.15
CA SER A 335 3.24 25.01 -13.94
C SER A 335 4.59 24.34 -13.73
N GLU A 336 4.93 23.96 -12.50
CA GLU A 336 6.18 23.26 -12.17
C GLU A 336 6.24 21.88 -12.84
N ARG A 337 5.13 21.13 -12.82
CA ARG A 337 4.99 19.82 -13.49
C ARG A 337 5.14 19.94 -15.01
N ILE A 338 4.58 20.99 -15.62
CA ILE A 338 4.73 21.28 -17.06
C ILE A 338 6.17 21.63 -17.41
N VAL A 339 6.85 22.45 -16.60
CA VAL A 339 8.27 22.78 -16.79
C VAL A 339 9.16 21.54 -16.63
N GLY A 340 8.87 20.69 -15.63
CA GLY A 340 9.55 19.42 -15.44
C GLY A 340 9.38 18.49 -16.65
N LEU A 341 8.17 18.40 -17.20
CA LEU A 341 7.90 17.64 -18.43
C LEU A 341 8.66 18.20 -19.64
N ALA A 342 8.69 19.53 -19.82
CA ALA A 342 9.44 20.17 -20.89
C ALA A 342 10.94 19.83 -20.80
N THR A 343 11.51 19.89 -19.59
CA THR A 343 12.91 19.53 -19.34
C THR A 343 13.20 18.06 -19.67
N LYS A 344 12.26 17.16 -19.34
CA LYS A 344 12.36 15.72 -19.70
C LYS A 344 12.28 15.51 -21.22
N LEU A 345 11.42 16.25 -21.92
CA LEU A 345 11.30 16.22 -23.38
C LEU A 345 12.58 16.72 -24.07
N ASP A 346 13.18 17.82 -23.59
CA ASP A 346 14.46 18.33 -24.09
C ASP A 346 15.59 17.30 -23.94
N GLY A 347 15.60 16.58 -22.80
CA GLY A 347 16.51 15.45 -22.57
C GLY A 347 16.32 14.29 -23.55
N CYS A 348 15.08 14.03 -23.96
CA CYS A 348 14.78 13.02 -24.98
C CYS A 348 15.30 13.44 -26.36
N ASP A 349 15.14 14.72 -26.75
CA ASP A 349 15.62 15.21 -28.05
C ASP A 349 17.14 15.09 -28.21
N ALA A 350 17.89 15.34 -27.12
CA ALA A 350 19.33 15.11 -27.09
C ALA A 350 19.71 13.63 -27.33
N SER A 351 18.93 12.68 -26.78
CA SER A 351 19.16 11.24 -26.96
C SER A 351 18.82 10.75 -28.38
N VAL A 352 17.77 11.28 -28.98
CA VAL A 352 17.35 10.96 -30.36
C VAL A 352 18.27 11.61 -31.39
N SER A 353 18.83 12.78 -31.08
CA SER A 353 19.83 13.44 -31.93
C SER A 353 21.15 12.67 -31.99
N HIS A 354 21.59 12.06 -30.89
CA HIS A 354 22.80 11.23 -30.85
C HIS A 354 22.69 9.90 -31.59
N THR A 355 21.49 9.37 -31.80
CA THR A 355 21.26 8.14 -32.59
C THR A 355 21.25 8.36 -34.11
N LYS A 356 21.28 9.63 -34.57
CA LYS A 356 21.29 9.99 -36.01
C LYS A 356 22.67 10.22 -36.62
N SER A 357 23.76 9.68 -36.06
CA SER A 357 25.09 9.89 -36.63
C SER A 357 26.00 8.66 -36.57
N TYR A 358 25.75 7.69 -37.45
CA TYR A 358 26.82 6.97 -38.14
C TYR A 358 26.33 6.60 -39.56
N PRO A 359 26.74 7.33 -40.62
CA PRO A 359 26.66 6.78 -41.97
C PRO A 359 27.60 5.58 -42.04
N SER A 360 27.06 4.43 -42.46
CA SER A 360 27.82 3.23 -42.76
C SER A 360 29.05 3.58 -43.61
N ARG A 361 30.24 3.41 -43.03
CA ARG A 361 31.46 3.28 -43.81
C ARG A 361 31.32 2.03 -44.66
N MET A 362 31.14 2.26 -45.95
CA MET A 362 31.38 1.31 -47.01
C MET A 362 32.85 0.86 -46.89
N ASN A 363 33.08 -0.32 -46.30
CA ASN A 363 34.36 -1.01 -46.42
C ASN A 363 34.12 -2.48 -46.70
N LEU A 364 34.83 -2.92 -47.73
CA LEU A 364 34.73 -4.18 -48.45
C LEU A 364 35.28 -5.35 -47.62
N GLY A 365 34.52 -6.44 -47.48
CA GLY A 365 35.07 -7.75 -47.10
C GLY A 365 34.19 -8.64 -46.22
N TYR A 366 33.73 -9.73 -46.83
CA TYR A 366 33.26 -10.99 -46.24
C TYR A 366 31.95 -11.00 -45.42
N TYR A 367 30.90 -11.44 -46.12
CA TYR A 367 29.60 -11.84 -45.59
C TYR A 367 29.68 -13.28 -45.07
N VAL A 368 29.39 -13.49 -43.78
CA VAL A 368 28.91 -14.77 -43.24
C VAL A 368 27.54 -14.50 -42.61
N PRO A 369 26.47 -15.16 -43.07
CA PRO A 369 25.13 -14.93 -42.51
C PRO A 369 24.95 -15.77 -41.25
N ASP A 370 24.96 -15.13 -40.09
CA ASP A 370 24.36 -15.68 -38.88
C ASP A 370 22.97 -15.08 -38.65
N ALA A 371 22.06 -15.96 -38.26
CA ALA A 371 20.61 -15.77 -38.24
C ALA A 371 20.17 -14.46 -37.58
N ILE A 372 19.27 -13.76 -38.28
CA ILE A 372 18.45 -12.67 -37.77
C ILE A 372 17.70 -13.18 -36.54
N LYS A 373 18.17 -12.83 -35.34
CA LYS A 373 17.31 -12.77 -34.15
C LYS A 373 16.40 -11.54 -34.33
N PRO A 374 15.08 -11.68 -34.35
CA PRO A 374 14.20 -10.53 -34.32
C PRO A 374 14.48 -9.77 -33.02
N SER A 375 14.76 -8.47 -33.14
CA SER A 375 14.94 -7.58 -32.00
C SER A 375 13.66 -7.59 -31.16
N ALA A 376 13.83 -7.78 -29.85
CA ALA A 376 12.77 -7.70 -28.85
C ALA A 376 12.30 -6.24 -28.59
N ALA A 377 12.40 -5.35 -29.59
CA ALA A 377 12.13 -3.92 -29.44
C ALA A 377 10.64 -3.54 -29.59
N ALA A 378 9.74 -4.52 -29.72
CA ALA A 378 8.32 -4.27 -29.99
C ALA A 378 7.47 -4.07 -28.73
N ASN A 379 8.02 -4.26 -27.52
CA ASN A 379 7.30 -4.15 -26.25
C ASN A 379 7.95 -3.16 -25.25
N GLU A 380 8.91 -2.35 -25.68
CA GLU A 380 9.64 -1.42 -24.80
C GLU A 380 9.07 -0.01 -24.95
N GLU A 381 8.58 0.59 -23.86
CA GLU A 381 8.16 2.00 -23.84
C GLU A 381 9.40 2.89 -23.98
N SER A 382 9.47 3.64 -25.08
CA SER A 382 10.53 4.62 -25.32
C SER A 382 10.51 5.73 -24.26
N ALA A 383 11.65 6.37 -23.99
CA ALA A 383 11.69 7.57 -23.14
C ALA A 383 10.72 8.66 -23.64
N LEU A 384 10.51 8.72 -24.96
CA LEU A 384 9.52 9.59 -25.59
C LEU A 384 8.07 9.14 -25.29
N ASP A 385 7.80 7.83 -25.24
CA ASP A 385 6.48 7.29 -24.90
C ASP A 385 6.10 7.63 -23.46
N LYS A 386 7.06 7.53 -22.53
CA LYS A 386 6.89 7.93 -21.13
C LYS A 386 6.57 9.44 -21.00
N CYS A 387 7.30 10.29 -21.73
CA CYS A 387 7.01 11.72 -21.76
C CYS A 387 5.62 11.99 -22.35
N THR A 388 5.24 11.27 -23.41
CA THR A 388 3.92 11.38 -24.03
C THR A 388 2.81 10.96 -23.06
N GLN A 389 3.01 9.88 -22.32
CA GLN A 389 2.07 9.41 -21.30
C GLN A 389 1.93 10.42 -20.15
N ALA A 390 3.04 10.96 -19.64
CA ALA A 390 3.02 12.01 -18.62
C ALA A 390 2.30 13.28 -19.11
N ALA A 391 2.50 13.67 -20.38
CA ALA A 391 1.78 14.78 -21.00
C ALA A 391 0.27 14.50 -21.10
N ASN A 392 -0.10 13.28 -21.49
CA ASN A 392 -1.49 12.86 -21.57
C ASN A 392 -2.17 12.85 -20.19
N ASP A 393 -1.51 12.33 -19.17
CA ASP A 393 -2.03 12.29 -17.80
C ASP A 393 -2.29 13.70 -17.26
N LEU A 394 -1.34 14.62 -17.44
CA LEU A 394 -1.49 16.05 -17.10
C LEU A 394 -2.64 16.71 -17.87
N SER A 395 -2.76 16.41 -19.16
CA SER A 395 -3.82 16.95 -20.01
C SER A 395 -5.20 16.45 -19.57
N ILE A 396 -5.33 15.16 -19.27
CA ILE A 396 -6.58 14.54 -18.78
C ILE A 396 -6.98 15.14 -17.43
N GLU A 397 -6.02 15.32 -16.51
CA GLU A 397 -6.25 15.95 -15.21
C GLU A 397 -6.87 17.36 -15.37
N GLN A 398 -6.27 18.19 -16.24
CA GLN A 398 -6.76 19.54 -16.52
C GLN A 398 -8.10 19.54 -17.25
N LEU A 399 -8.29 18.65 -18.24
CA LEU A 399 -9.54 18.50 -18.98
C LEU A 399 -10.69 18.05 -18.06
N HIS A 400 -10.44 17.17 -17.09
CA HIS A 400 -11.44 16.82 -16.09
C HIS A 400 -11.86 18.03 -15.25
N GLY A 401 -10.90 18.86 -14.84
CA GLY A 401 -11.17 20.10 -14.12
C GLY A 401 -12.04 21.07 -14.92
N GLN A 402 -11.71 21.31 -16.19
CA GLN A 402 -12.48 22.18 -17.07
C GLN A 402 -13.85 21.62 -17.44
N SER A 403 -13.92 20.32 -17.76
CA SER A 403 -15.19 19.64 -18.09
C SER A 403 -16.18 19.72 -16.93
N LEU A 404 -15.69 19.63 -15.68
CA LEU A 404 -16.51 19.83 -14.50
C LEU A 404 -17.07 21.26 -14.43
N GLN A 405 -16.28 22.29 -14.75
CA GLN A 405 -16.78 23.68 -14.77
C GLN A 405 -17.82 23.90 -15.87
N VAL A 406 -17.60 23.34 -17.07
CA VAL A 406 -18.57 23.40 -18.16
C VAL A 406 -19.87 22.69 -17.76
N ALA A 407 -19.77 21.50 -17.15
CA ALA A 407 -20.94 20.78 -16.65
C ALA A 407 -21.71 21.59 -15.59
N LYS A 408 -21.01 22.24 -14.66
CA LYS A 408 -21.65 23.16 -13.68
C LYS A 408 -22.34 24.32 -14.37
N GLN A 409 -21.71 24.91 -15.38
CA GLN A 409 -22.31 26.00 -16.14
C GLN A 409 -23.62 25.54 -16.80
N PHE A 410 -23.64 24.39 -17.48
CA PHE A 410 -24.87 23.87 -18.09
C PHE A 410 -25.97 23.46 -17.09
N LEU A 411 -25.60 23.04 -15.88
CA LEU A 411 -26.55 22.58 -14.87
C LEU A 411 -27.16 23.72 -14.06
N PHE A 412 -26.42 24.80 -13.84
CA PHE A 412 -26.78 25.84 -12.86
C PHE A 412 -26.92 27.25 -13.42
N ASN A 413 -26.41 27.52 -14.62
CA ASN A 413 -26.48 28.82 -15.30
C ASN A 413 -27.11 28.68 -16.69
#